data_AF-A0A5C0ATW8-F1
#
_entry.id   AF-A0A5C0ATW8-F1
#
_cell.length_a   1.000
_cell.length_b   1.000
_cell.length_c   1.000
_cell.angle_alpha   90.00
_cell.angle_beta   90.00
_cell.angle_gamma   90.00
#
_symmetry.space_group_name_H-M   'P 1'
#
loop_
_entity.id
_entity.type
_entity.pdbx_description
1 polymer ?
#
loop_
_entity_poly.entity_id
_entity_poly.type
_entity_poly.pdbx_seq_one_letter_code
_entity_poly.pdbx_strand_id
1 'polypeptide(L)'
;MTFALSKPLLCLALVSASAIAAPLAMAADTNPAAARMYVQTLDMRSPQATADTFLKAFGRSDYFAVHKLLSPDAQRGFAEAIFTFDPQQLLPRMETTRLAGSLYFSNKRAEDVLEIGTDPSLLFDDILYAAQRTYILPFTFGAKAKVGKVDIRGKAATVALTTDGQPAELTLQMLQLASGRWKIDRIVWPGASTEAQPWGAPKETVTEAQPLRPTPADPRIYPDTLDMKTPEASASGFLKAYARSDYFAVQQMLTPDAQHSVSENLFGYRPEKLIPKMKDNELPGSVLFDKSADTTEVMSDPALTFDDVLFAAQRANILPFTIGAGARLGKVDKQDKQATIEVVTDGKPAALTFQMALLPSGRWKVDQVTWAGSATDMRPWGAKE
;
A
#
# COMPACT_ATOMS: atom_id res chain seq x y z
N MET A 1 -5.01 -67.39 -56.83
CA MET A 1 -5.09 -65.93 -56.94
C MET A 1 -5.32 -65.36 -55.53
N THR A 2 -4.24 -64.97 -54.84
CA THR A 2 -3.70 -63.59 -54.67
C THR A 2 -4.38 -62.80 -53.55
N PHE A 3 -3.66 -62.68 -52.41
CA PHE A 3 -3.52 -61.62 -51.37
C PHE A 3 -4.75 -60.80 -50.92
N ALA A 4 -5.14 -60.81 -49.63
CA ALA A 4 -4.51 -60.18 -48.45
C ALA A 4 -4.44 -58.63 -48.51
N LEU A 5 -5.20 -57.95 -47.63
CA LEU A 5 -4.96 -56.56 -47.25
C LEU A 5 -5.41 -56.33 -45.80
N SER A 6 -4.39 -56.22 -44.95
CA SER A 6 -4.40 -55.87 -43.53
C SER A 6 -4.82 -54.42 -43.32
N LYS A 7 -5.71 -54.17 -42.34
CA LYS A 7 -6.02 -52.83 -41.83
C LYS A 7 -4.92 -52.40 -40.84
N PRO A 8 -4.39 -51.17 -40.91
CA PRO A 8 -3.48 -50.66 -39.89
C PRO A 8 -4.26 -50.17 -38.66
N LEU A 9 -3.82 -50.58 -37.48
CA LEU A 9 -4.17 -49.97 -36.20
C LEU A 9 -3.50 -48.59 -36.12
N LEU A 10 -4.31 -47.54 -35.97
CA LEU A 10 -3.84 -46.21 -35.62
C LEU A 10 -3.73 -46.14 -34.09
N CYS A 11 -2.52 -46.33 -33.55
CA CYS A 11 -2.23 -46.03 -32.15
C CYS A 11 -2.09 -44.51 -31.98
N LEU A 12 -3.15 -43.87 -31.47
CA LEU A 12 -3.11 -42.49 -31.01
C LEU A 12 -2.40 -42.45 -29.65
N ALA A 13 -1.13 -42.07 -29.62
CA ALA A 13 -0.41 -41.82 -28.38
C ALA A 13 -0.83 -40.46 -27.80
N LEU A 14 -1.65 -40.47 -26.75
CA LEU A 14 -1.88 -39.31 -25.89
C LEU A 14 -0.59 -39.03 -25.11
N VAL A 15 0.17 -38.02 -25.52
CA VAL A 15 1.19 -37.39 -24.67
C VAL A 15 0.48 -36.34 -23.84
N SER A 16 -0.04 -36.73 -22.68
CA SER A 16 -0.49 -35.79 -21.65
C SER A 16 0.75 -35.18 -21.00
N ALA A 17 1.17 -34.02 -21.51
CA ALA A 17 2.18 -33.20 -20.85
C ALA A 17 1.60 -32.69 -19.52
N SER A 18 1.97 -33.33 -18.42
CA SER A 18 1.79 -32.75 -17.08
C SER A 18 2.70 -31.53 -16.97
N ALA A 19 2.17 -30.35 -17.26
CA ALA A 19 2.79 -29.10 -16.88
C ALA A 19 2.78 -29.05 -15.34
N ILE A 20 3.91 -29.39 -14.73
CA ILE A 20 4.16 -29.11 -13.31
C ILE A 20 4.11 -27.60 -13.19
N ALA A 21 3.01 -27.06 -12.66
CA ALA A 21 2.93 -25.67 -12.25
C ALA A 21 3.97 -25.48 -11.15
N ALA A 22 5.13 -24.93 -11.51
CA ALA A 22 6.10 -24.50 -10.52
C ALA A 22 5.39 -23.47 -9.62
N PRO A 23 5.45 -23.61 -8.29
CA PRO A 23 4.94 -22.59 -7.41
C PRO A 23 5.67 -21.29 -7.75
N LEU A 24 4.91 -20.31 -8.24
CA LEU A 24 5.37 -18.94 -8.45
C LEU A 24 5.63 -18.35 -7.06
N ALA A 25 6.78 -18.69 -6.48
CA ALA A 25 7.43 -17.81 -5.55
C ALA A 25 7.53 -16.47 -6.28
N MET A 26 6.89 -15.42 -5.74
CA MET A 26 7.16 -14.06 -6.15
C MET A 26 8.63 -13.78 -5.84
N ALA A 27 9.54 -14.27 -6.69
CA ALA A 27 10.92 -13.87 -6.66
C ALA A 27 10.88 -12.35 -6.82
N ALA A 28 11.25 -11.65 -5.76
CA ALA A 28 11.27 -10.20 -5.74
C ALA A 28 12.11 -9.75 -6.94
N ASP A 29 11.49 -9.28 -8.02
CA ASP A 29 12.21 -8.74 -9.15
C ASP A 29 12.82 -7.41 -8.66
N THR A 30 14.14 -7.39 -8.51
CA THR A 30 14.84 -6.43 -7.65
C THR A 30 15.28 -5.16 -8.37
N ASN A 31 14.86 -4.96 -9.62
CA ASN A 31 15.22 -3.78 -10.38
C ASN A 31 14.21 -2.67 -10.06
N PRO A 32 14.59 -1.56 -9.37
CA PRO A 32 13.66 -0.46 -9.11
C PRO A 32 13.11 0.16 -10.40
N ALA A 33 13.83 0.05 -11.52
CA ALA A 33 13.34 0.49 -12.83
C ALA A 33 12.29 -0.48 -13.44
N ALA A 34 12.19 -1.71 -12.93
CA ALA A 34 11.17 -2.69 -13.29
C ALA A 34 10.05 -2.81 -12.22
N ALA A 35 10.15 -2.07 -11.11
CA ALA A 35 9.15 -2.09 -10.06
C ALA A 35 7.79 -1.62 -10.62
N ARG A 36 6.76 -2.45 -10.44
CA ARG A 36 5.40 -2.15 -10.86
C ARG A 36 4.72 -1.17 -9.90
N MET A 37 4.94 -1.36 -8.59
CA MET A 37 4.30 -0.56 -7.55
C MET A 37 5.33 0.03 -6.58
N TYR A 38 4.98 1.14 -5.94
CA TYR A 38 5.87 1.87 -5.01
C TYR A 38 6.54 0.99 -3.95
N VAL A 39 5.78 0.09 -3.31
CA VAL A 39 6.31 -0.78 -2.24
C VAL A 39 7.46 -1.67 -2.73
N GLN A 40 7.51 -2.00 -4.02
CA GLN A 40 8.61 -2.79 -4.62
C GLN A 40 9.90 -1.97 -4.81
N THR A 41 9.82 -0.63 -4.76
CA THR A 41 10.99 0.25 -4.84
C THR A 41 11.74 0.34 -3.50
N LEU A 42 11.11 -0.06 -2.40
CA LEU A 42 11.74 -0.13 -1.08
C LEU A 42 12.64 -1.36 -1.00
N ASP A 43 13.93 -1.17 -0.68
CA ASP A 43 14.88 -2.27 -0.63
C ASP A 43 14.70 -3.09 0.66
N MET A 44 13.91 -4.15 0.54
CA MET A 44 13.59 -5.06 1.65
C MET A 44 14.19 -6.46 1.48
N ARG A 45 15.27 -6.58 0.70
CA ARG A 45 15.83 -7.87 0.27
C ARG A 45 16.69 -8.55 1.33
N SER A 46 17.19 -7.79 2.30
CA SER A 46 17.98 -8.27 3.42
C SER A 46 17.73 -7.40 4.65
N PRO A 47 18.01 -7.88 5.88
CA PRO A 47 17.86 -7.06 7.09
C PRO A 47 18.67 -5.77 7.02
N GLN A 48 19.90 -5.84 6.50
CA GLN A 48 20.78 -4.69 6.28
C GLN A 48 20.12 -3.66 5.35
N ALA A 49 19.64 -4.11 4.18
CA ALA A 49 19.02 -3.23 3.20
C ALA A 49 17.74 -2.57 3.75
N THR A 50 16.87 -3.33 4.42
CA THR A 50 15.66 -2.78 5.04
C THR A 50 16.02 -1.75 6.11
N ALA A 51 17.04 -2.00 6.94
CA ALA A 51 17.49 -1.05 7.96
C ALA A 51 18.07 0.24 7.35
N ASP A 52 18.84 0.13 6.25
CA ASP A 52 19.34 1.28 5.50
C ASP A 52 18.18 2.08 4.87
N THR A 53 17.18 1.41 4.30
CA THR A 53 15.97 2.06 3.77
C THR A 53 15.17 2.75 4.88
N PHE A 54 15.05 2.12 6.05
CA PHE A 54 14.39 2.71 7.22
C PHE A 54 15.09 3.99 7.69
N LEU A 55 16.41 3.97 7.88
CA LEU A 55 17.16 5.17 8.28
C LEU A 55 17.01 6.31 7.27
N LYS A 56 17.04 5.99 5.96
CA LYS A 56 16.83 6.98 4.89
C LYS A 56 15.42 7.57 4.92
N ALA A 57 14.39 6.73 5.02
CA ALA A 57 12.99 7.14 5.05
C ALA A 57 12.70 8.00 6.30
N PHE A 58 13.04 7.50 7.49
CA PHE A 58 12.86 8.22 8.75
C PHE A 58 13.65 9.54 8.75
N GLY A 59 14.89 9.51 8.26
CA GLY A 59 15.73 10.71 8.15
C GLY A 59 15.15 11.79 7.23
N ARG A 60 14.37 11.41 6.22
CA ARG A 60 13.63 12.30 5.31
C ARG A 60 12.22 12.67 5.81
N SER A 61 11.82 12.17 6.98
CA SER A 61 10.44 12.30 7.49
C SER A 61 9.39 11.69 6.54
N ASP A 62 9.77 10.65 5.78
CA ASP A 62 8.88 9.86 4.93
C ASP A 62 8.33 8.70 5.78
N TYR A 63 7.39 9.02 6.67
CA TYR A 63 6.82 8.04 7.60
C TYR A 63 5.82 7.12 6.91
N PHE A 64 5.29 7.51 5.75
CA PHE A 64 4.57 6.61 4.85
C PHE A 64 5.46 5.42 4.44
N ALA A 65 6.68 5.69 3.97
CA ALA A 65 7.64 4.62 3.67
C ALA A 65 7.99 3.80 4.91
N VAL A 66 8.23 4.45 6.06
CA VAL A 66 8.50 3.76 7.34
C VAL A 66 7.38 2.76 7.66
N HIS A 67 6.11 3.16 7.55
CA HIS A 67 4.98 2.28 7.77
C HIS A 67 5.01 1.05 6.84
N LYS A 68 5.38 1.23 5.56
CA LYS A 68 5.50 0.10 4.60
C LYS A 68 6.69 -0.84 4.90
N LEU A 69 7.67 -0.42 5.70
CA LEU A 69 8.78 -1.26 6.15
C LEU A 69 8.43 -2.07 7.41
N LEU A 70 7.34 -1.76 8.10
CA LEU A 70 6.86 -2.49 9.27
C LEU A 70 6.29 -3.87 8.89
N SER A 71 6.39 -4.82 9.83
CA SER A 71 5.71 -6.11 9.73
C SER A 71 4.19 -5.90 9.85
N PRO A 72 3.36 -6.85 9.39
CA PRO A 72 1.91 -6.74 9.55
C PRO A 72 1.46 -6.60 11.01
N ASP A 73 2.10 -7.33 11.94
CA ASP A 73 1.80 -7.24 13.36
C ASP A 73 2.24 -5.88 13.95
N ALA A 74 3.35 -5.33 13.48
CA ALA A 74 3.79 -3.97 13.81
C ALA A 74 2.84 -2.88 13.29
N GLN A 75 2.32 -3.03 12.07
CA GLN A 75 1.30 -2.14 11.52
C GLN A 75 0.00 -2.23 12.35
N ARG A 76 -0.41 -3.45 12.72
CA ARG A 76 -1.60 -3.67 13.57
C ARG A 76 -1.41 -3.09 14.96
N GLY A 77 -0.27 -3.33 15.61
CA GLY A 77 0.03 -2.80 16.94
C GLY A 77 0.02 -1.26 16.98
N PHE A 78 0.51 -0.61 15.93
CA PHE A 78 0.34 0.84 15.77
C PHE A 78 -1.15 1.23 15.68
N ALA A 79 -1.92 0.59 14.79
CA ALA A 79 -3.33 0.89 14.62
C ALA A 79 -4.12 0.69 15.92
N GLU A 80 -3.88 -0.41 16.63
CA GLU A 80 -4.49 -0.71 17.93
C GLU A 80 -4.18 0.35 18.98
N ALA A 81 -2.93 0.81 19.10
CA ALA A 81 -2.57 1.87 20.05
C ALA A 81 -3.29 3.20 19.75
N ILE A 82 -3.51 3.52 18.47
CA ILE A 82 -4.29 4.71 18.09
C ILE A 82 -5.79 4.53 18.37
N PHE A 83 -6.38 3.39 17.98
CA PHE A 83 -7.82 3.16 18.10
C PHE A 83 -8.30 2.84 19.52
N THR A 84 -7.41 2.34 20.39
CA THR A 84 -7.71 2.14 21.82
C THR A 84 -7.57 3.44 22.63
N PHE A 85 -7.29 4.56 21.98
CA PHE A 85 -7.07 5.88 22.60
C PHE A 85 -5.93 5.90 23.62
N ASP A 86 -4.93 5.04 23.46
CA ASP A 86 -3.67 5.08 24.21
C ASP A 86 -2.48 5.48 23.31
N PRO A 87 -2.50 6.70 22.72
CA PRO A 87 -1.38 7.16 21.89
C PRO A 87 -0.10 7.35 22.71
N GLN A 88 -0.18 7.38 24.05
CA GLN A 88 0.99 7.49 24.93
C GLN A 88 1.90 6.26 24.85
N GLN A 89 1.37 5.09 24.48
CA GLN A 89 2.19 3.92 24.20
C GLN A 89 3.18 4.17 23.05
N LEU A 90 2.76 4.93 22.04
CA LEU A 90 3.57 5.26 20.85
C LEU A 90 4.35 6.56 21.02
N LEU A 91 3.73 7.56 21.64
CA LEU A 91 4.20 8.93 21.82
C LEU A 91 4.13 9.28 23.32
N PRO A 92 5.13 8.89 24.13
CA PRO A 92 5.04 8.96 25.60
C PRO A 92 4.92 10.39 26.13
N ARG A 93 5.29 11.38 25.32
CA ARG A 93 5.23 12.82 25.64
C ARG A 93 3.94 13.49 25.15
N MET A 94 2.95 12.72 24.74
CA MET A 94 1.65 13.22 24.34
C MET A 94 0.78 13.46 25.59
N GLU A 95 0.74 14.72 26.04
CA GLU A 95 0.06 15.15 27.27
C GLU A 95 -1.48 15.18 27.16
N THR A 96 -2.01 15.24 25.93
CA THR A 96 -3.45 15.34 25.67
C THR A 96 -3.84 14.46 24.49
N THR A 97 -5.13 14.24 24.27
CA THR A 97 -5.65 13.64 23.03
C THR A 97 -5.44 14.50 21.79
N ARG A 98 -4.74 15.64 21.89
CA ARG A 98 -4.42 16.54 20.79
C ARG A 98 -2.94 16.49 20.47
N LEU A 99 -2.66 16.42 19.17
CA LEU A 99 -1.32 16.52 18.62
C LEU A 99 -1.28 17.68 17.63
N ALA A 100 -0.59 18.76 17.98
CA ALA A 100 -0.53 19.94 17.13
C ALA A 100 0.09 19.60 15.77
N GLY A 101 -0.62 19.93 14.70
CA GLY A 101 -0.20 19.65 13.33
C GLY A 101 -0.69 18.32 12.74
N SER A 102 -1.19 17.39 13.57
CA SER A 102 -1.86 16.18 13.09
C SER A 102 -3.28 16.53 12.67
N LEU A 103 -3.70 16.11 11.49
CA LEU A 103 -5.10 16.20 11.07
C LEU A 103 -5.97 15.27 11.92
N TYR A 104 -5.48 14.07 12.25
CA TYR A 104 -6.24 13.06 13.00
C TYR A 104 -6.61 13.54 14.41
N PHE A 105 -5.65 14.11 15.14
CA PHE A 105 -5.85 14.62 16.50
C PHE A 105 -6.23 16.11 16.55
N SER A 106 -6.71 16.68 15.43
CA SER A 106 -7.19 18.06 15.38
C SER A 106 -8.68 18.18 15.63
N ASN A 107 -9.15 19.39 15.94
CA ASN A 107 -10.58 19.71 16.00
C ASN A 107 -11.17 20.00 14.60
N LYS A 108 -10.53 19.54 13.52
CA LYS A 108 -11.00 19.78 12.16
C LYS A 108 -12.27 18.98 11.87
N ARG A 109 -12.94 19.33 10.76
CA ARG A 109 -14.16 18.62 10.34
C ARG A 109 -13.80 17.18 9.98
N ALA A 110 -14.74 16.26 10.20
CA ALA A 110 -14.57 14.85 9.87
C ALA A 110 -14.08 14.65 8.41
N GLU A 111 -14.57 15.46 7.48
CA GLU A 111 -14.18 15.49 6.06
C GLU A 111 -12.67 15.65 5.84
N ASP A 112 -11.98 16.43 6.68
CA ASP A 112 -10.52 16.66 6.57
C ASP A 112 -9.72 15.43 7.03
N VAL A 113 -10.32 14.58 7.86
CA VAL A 113 -9.70 13.39 8.46
C VAL A 113 -9.98 12.14 7.62
N LEU A 114 -11.04 12.12 6.82
CA LEU A 114 -11.43 10.94 6.02
C LEU A 114 -10.29 10.41 5.13
N GLU A 115 -9.51 11.30 4.52
CA GLU A 115 -8.42 10.89 3.63
C GLU A 115 -7.30 10.15 4.36
N ILE A 116 -6.93 10.59 5.56
CA ILE A 116 -5.90 9.90 6.34
C ILE A 116 -6.49 8.71 7.12
N GLY A 117 -7.78 8.76 7.48
CA GLY A 117 -8.44 7.73 8.28
C GLY A 117 -8.72 6.43 7.51
N THR A 118 -8.71 6.48 6.18
CA THR A 118 -8.95 5.32 5.29
C THR A 118 -7.67 4.64 4.80
N ASP A 119 -6.50 5.27 5.01
CA ASP A 119 -5.19 4.67 4.72
C ASP A 119 -4.30 4.70 5.99
N PRO A 120 -4.07 3.54 6.63
CA PRO A 120 -3.24 3.44 7.83
C PRO A 120 -1.82 4.03 7.66
N SER A 121 -1.28 4.04 6.44
CA SER A 121 0.06 4.57 6.16
C SER A 121 0.06 6.10 6.11
N LEU A 122 -1.02 6.72 5.63
CA LEU A 122 -1.21 8.16 5.72
C LEU A 122 -1.49 8.59 7.16
N LEU A 123 -2.26 7.80 7.92
CA LEU A 123 -2.49 8.05 9.35
C LEU A 123 -1.18 7.99 10.16
N PHE A 124 -0.39 6.95 9.94
CA PHE A 124 0.94 6.80 10.56
C PHE A 124 1.83 8.00 10.24
N ASP A 125 1.80 8.42 8.99
CA ASP A 125 2.60 9.55 8.51
C ASP A 125 2.17 10.89 9.12
N ASP A 126 0.86 11.19 9.14
CA ASP A 126 0.30 12.39 9.78
C ASP A 126 0.71 12.50 11.25
N ILE A 127 0.57 11.40 11.99
CA ILE A 127 0.86 11.35 13.43
C ILE A 127 2.35 11.52 13.70
N LEU A 128 3.22 10.74 13.05
CA LEU A 128 4.66 10.84 13.30
C LEU A 128 5.26 12.14 12.79
N TYR A 129 4.77 12.67 11.67
CA TYR A 129 5.23 13.96 11.18
C TYR A 129 4.83 15.10 12.13
N ALA A 130 3.60 15.07 12.66
CA ALA A 130 3.18 16.01 13.69
C ALA A 130 4.00 15.85 14.98
N ALA A 131 4.24 14.61 15.43
CA ALA A 131 5.08 14.32 16.59
C ALA A 131 6.52 14.82 16.42
N GLN A 132 7.07 14.74 15.21
CA GLN A 132 8.38 15.31 14.90
C GLN A 132 8.39 16.83 15.06
N ARG A 133 7.36 17.51 14.54
CA ARG A 133 7.26 18.98 14.59
C ARG A 133 7.02 19.53 15.99
N THR A 134 6.45 18.71 16.88
CA THR A 134 6.26 19.03 18.29
C THR A 134 7.33 18.40 19.19
N TYR A 135 8.32 17.73 18.58
CA TYR A 135 9.46 17.11 19.26
C TYR A 135 9.10 16.04 20.29
N ILE A 136 8.02 15.29 20.06
CA ILE A 136 7.56 14.21 20.94
C ILE A 136 7.73 12.81 20.33
N LEU A 137 8.51 12.68 19.25
CA LEU A 137 8.87 11.37 18.71
C LEU A 137 9.51 10.49 19.81
N PRO A 138 9.25 9.18 19.79
CA PRO A 138 9.80 8.24 20.78
C PRO A 138 11.32 8.11 20.68
N PHE A 139 11.86 8.35 19.48
CA PHE A 139 13.29 8.40 19.21
C PHE A 139 13.56 9.31 18.01
N THR A 140 14.81 9.77 17.89
CA THR A 140 15.28 10.59 16.79
C THR A 140 16.59 10.05 16.24
N PHE A 141 16.79 10.23 14.93
CA PHE A 141 18.07 9.96 14.29
C PHE A 141 18.78 11.27 14.01
N GLY A 142 20.10 11.31 14.17
CA GLY A 142 20.94 12.39 13.63
C GLY A 142 21.51 12.02 12.25
N ALA A 143 22.38 12.86 11.72
CA ALA A 143 22.92 12.69 10.36
C ALA A 143 23.96 11.56 10.27
N LYS A 144 24.48 11.12 11.43
CA LYS A 144 25.49 10.06 11.55
C LYS A 144 24.86 8.71 11.94
N ALA A 145 23.54 8.61 11.93
CA ALA A 145 22.84 7.35 12.14
C ALA A 145 23.30 6.31 11.10
N LYS A 146 23.67 5.13 11.58
CA LYS A 146 24.22 4.06 10.76
C LYS A 146 23.72 2.70 11.20
N VAL A 147 23.60 1.82 10.23
CA VAL A 147 23.36 0.39 10.48
C VAL A 147 24.66 -0.26 10.94
N GLY A 148 24.58 -0.99 12.06
CA GLY A 148 25.67 -1.70 12.67
C GLY A 148 25.62 -3.20 12.37
N LYS A 149 25.88 -4.02 13.39
CA LYS A 149 25.89 -5.48 13.27
C LYS A 149 24.50 -6.02 12.94
N VAL A 150 24.46 -6.97 12.00
CA VAL A 150 23.29 -7.77 11.67
C VAL A 150 23.51 -9.20 12.17
N ASP A 151 22.59 -9.72 12.98
CA ASP A 151 22.54 -11.13 13.40
C ASP A 151 21.30 -11.78 12.77
N ILE A 152 21.48 -12.81 11.94
CA ILE A 152 20.39 -13.50 11.23
C ILE A 152 20.24 -14.91 11.78
N ARG A 153 19.01 -15.27 12.18
CA ARG A 153 18.65 -16.59 12.70
C ARG A 153 17.40 -17.09 11.99
N GLY A 154 17.60 -17.83 10.90
CA GLY A 154 16.51 -18.31 10.06
C GLY A 154 15.73 -17.13 9.44
N LYS A 155 14.42 -17.07 9.71
CA LYS A 155 13.53 -15.98 9.25
C LYS A 155 13.47 -14.77 10.20
N ALA A 156 14.29 -14.75 11.25
CA ALA A 156 14.39 -13.61 12.16
C ALA A 156 15.77 -12.96 12.04
N ALA A 157 15.84 -11.65 12.27
CA ALA A 157 17.09 -10.92 12.33
C ALA A 157 17.05 -9.83 13.39
N THR A 158 18.22 -9.49 13.91
CA THR A 158 18.43 -8.38 14.83
C THR A 158 19.47 -7.46 14.22
N VAL A 159 19.12 -6.18 14.07
CA VAL A 159 19.98 -5.17 13.45
C VAL A 159 20.24 -4.06 14.45
N ALA A 160 21.50 -3.91 14.88
CA ALA A 160 21.89 -2.79 15.73
C ALA A 160 21.96 -1.50 14.92
N LEU A 161 21.46 -0.41 15.49
CA LEU A 161 21.57 0.95 14.96
C LEU A 161 22.34 1.80 15.96
N THR A 162 23.33 2.57 15.47
CA THR A 162 23.98 3.61 16.25
C THR A 162 23.56 4.96 15.69
N THR A 163 23.18 5.91 16.54
CA THR A 163 22.71 7.23 16.14
C THR A 163 23.32 8.32 17.00
N ASP A 164 23.46 9.51 16.42
CA ASP A 164 23.78 10.77 17.07
C ASP A 164 22.52 11.52 17.56
N GLY A 165 21.34 10.89 17.45
CA GLY A 165 20.09 11.32 18.08
C GLY A 165 19.85 10.64 19.43
N GLN A 166 18.58 10.53 19.84
CA GLN A 166 18.19 9.91 21.11
C GLN A 166 17.18 8.79 20.89
N PRO A 167 17.40 7.59 21.48
CA PRO A 167 18.58 7.17 22.24
C PRO A 167 19.78 6.90 21.32
N ALA A 168 21.01 6.81 21.85
CA ALA A 168 22.23 6.60 21.05
C ALA A 168 22.30 5.24 20.34
N GLU A 169 21.61 4.24 20.89
CA GLU A 169 21.56 2.88 20.37
C GLU A 169 20.12 2.39 20.31
N LEU A 170 19.77 1.78 19.17
CA LEU A 170 18.49 1.10 18.97
C LEU A 170 18.75 -0.25 18.31
N THR A 171 17.78 -1.13 18.38
CA THR A 171 17.79 -2.43 17.73
C THR A 171 16.51 -2.61 16.94
N LEU A 172 16.63 -2.95 15.66
CA LEU A 172 15.51 -3.41 14.85
C LEU A 172 15.43 -4.93 14.98
N GLN A 173 14.32 -5.43 15.48
CA GLN A 173 13.96 -6.84 15.38
C GLN A 173 13.15 -7.02 14.12
N MET A 174 13.57 -7.94 13.27
CA MET A 174 13.06 -8.07 11.91
C MET A 174 12.65 -9.50 11.62
N LEU A 175 11.71 -9.66 10.71
CA LEU A 175 11.24 -10.95 10.23
C LEU A 175 11.16 -10.99 8.70
N GLN A 176 11.46 -12.14 8.13
CA GLN A 176 11.30 -12.41 6.72
C GLN A 176 9.91 -13.00 6.47
N LEU A 177 9.09 -12.26 5.73
CA LEU A 177 7.75 -12.68 5.34
C LEU A 177 7.79 -13.79 4.27
N ALA A 178 6.64 -14.43 4.02
CA ALA A 178 6.50 -15.39 2.92
C ALA A 178 6.82 -14.80 1.54
N SER A 179 6.63 -13.49 1.37
CA SER A 179 7.05 -12.73 0.18
C SER A 179 8.57 -12.63 0.01
N GLY A 180 9.36 -13.12 0.97
CA GLY A 180 10.82 -13.03 1.01
C GLY A 180 11.35 -11.68 1.51
N ARG A 181 10.46 -10.70 1.73
CA ARG A 181 10.81 -9.37 2.22
C ARG A 181 11.11 -9.37 3.72
N TRP A 182 12.16 -8.67 4.10
CA TRP A 182 12.50 -8.40 5.50
C TRP A 182 11.77 -7.15 5.98
N LYS A 183 10.98 -7.28 7.05
CA LYS A 183 10.21 -6.20 7.67
C LYS A 183 10.61 -5.99 9.12
N ILE A 184 10.43 -4.76 9.60
CA ILE A 184 10.70 -4.37 10.99
C ILE A 184 9.48 -4.77 11.83
N ASP A 185 9.69 -5.70 12.76
CA ASP A 185 8.65 -6.11 13.70
C ASP A 185 8.66 -5.25 14.97
N ARG A 186 9.85 -4.99 15.51
CA ARG A 186 10.01 -4.17 16.72
C ARG A 186 11.20 -3.25 16.62
N ILE A 187 11.06 -2.08 17.23
CA ILE A 187 12.13 -1.12 17.45
C ILE A 187 12.34 -1.03 18.95
N VAL A 188 13.49 -1.49 19.41
CA VAL A 188 13.82 -1.63 20.83
C VAL A 188 15.01 -0.75 21.17
N TRP A 189 14.97 -0.11 22.33
CA TRP A 189 16.08 0.64 22.89
C TRP A 189 16.09 0.48 24.42
N PRO A 190 17.15 0.90 25.13
CA PRO A 190 17.18 0.83 26.60
C PRO A 190 15.95 1.52 27.22
N GLY A 191 15.15 0.76 27.96
CA GLY A 191 13.90 1.22 28.59
C GLY A 191 12.63 1.02 27.77
N ALA A 192 12.72 0.72 26.47
CA ALA A 192 11.55 0.38 25.66
C ALA A 192 10.95 -0.97 26.08
N SER A 193 9.62 -1.10 25.96
CA SER A 193 8.97 -2.40 26.03
C SER A 193 9.50 -3.30 24.92
N THR A 194 9.88 -4.52 25.29
CA THR A 194 10.32 -5.54 24.34
C THR A 194 9.14 -6.30 23.71
N GLU A 195 7.93 -6.11 24.23
CA GLU A 195 6.71 -6.80 23.79
C GLU A 195 5.86 -5.96 22.83
N ALA A 196 5.95 -4.63 22.94
CA ALA A 196 5.15 -3.72 22.14
C ALA A 196 5.63 -3.63 20.68
N GLN A 197 4.66 -3.44 19.77
CA GLN A 197 4.82 -3.40 18.33
C GLN A 197 4.14 -2.13 17.78
N PRO A 198 4.79 -1.32 16.92
CA PRO A 198 6.19 -1.42 16.48
C PRO A 198 7.20 -1.05 17.59
N TRP A 199 6.76 -0.35 18.63
CA TRP A 199 7.54 -0.03 19.83
C TRP A 199 6.62 0.29 21.01
N GLY A 200 7.16 0.33 22.22
CA GLY A 200 6.47 0.82 23.42
C GLY A 200 7.42 1.69 24.22
N ALA A 201 7.23 3.00 24.15
CA ALA A 201 8.18 3.92 24.77
C ALA A 201 8.03 3.92 26.31
N PRO A 202 9.12 4.03 27.07
CA PRO A 202 9.02 4.15 28.52
C PRO A 202 8.31 5.44 28.93
N LYS A 203 7.52 5.37 30.00
CA LYS A 203 6.82 6.54 30.56
C LYS A 203 7.76 7.64 31.09
N GLU A 204 9.03 7.32 31.36
CA GLU A 204 9.95 8.19 32.12
C GLU A 204 11.09 8.83 31.31
N THR A 205 11.17 8.68 29.98
CA THR A 205 12.27 9.29 29.22
C THR A 205 12.07 10.80 29.03
N VAL A 206 12.61 11.59 29.96
CA VAL A 206 12.87 13.02 29.80
C VAL A 206 14.28 13.18 29.24
N THR A 207 14.39 13.55 27.96
CA THR A 207 15.58 14.21 27.45
C THR A 207 15.15 15.32 26.51
N GLU A 208 15.78 16.47 26.68
CA GLU A 208 15.48 17.73 26.00
C GLU A 208 15.52 17.55 24.47
N ALA A 209 14.46 18.01 23.81
CA ALA A 209 14.31 17.93 22.37
C ALA A 209 15.37 18.77 21.65
N GLN A 210 16.06 18.18 20.66
CA GLN A 210 16.89 18.95 19.75
C GLN A 210 16.03 19.70 18.70
N PRO A 211 16.41 20.93 18.31
CA PRO A 211 15.65 21.75 17.35
C PRO A 211 15.59 21.12 15.95
N LEU A 212 14.57 21.54 15.20
CA LEU A 212 14.11 20.97 13.93
C LEU A 212 15.22 20.73 12.91
N ARG A 213 15.18 19.54 12.28
CA ARG A 213 15.72 19.34 10.93
C ARG A 213 14.97 20.27 9.95
N PRO A 214 15.62 20.72 8.85
CA PRO A 214 14.99 21.57 7.84
C PRO A 214 13.68 20.96 7.31
N THR A 215 12.77 21.83 6.85
CA THR A 215 11.54 21.43 6.15
C THR A 215 11.86 20.35 5.11
N PRO A 216 11.16 19.21 5.11
CA PRO A 216 11.41 18.14 4.14
C PRO A 216 11.31 18.68 2.71
N ALA A 217 12.13 18.13 1.82
CA ALA A 217 11.98 18.39 0.39
C ALA A 217 10.62 17.88 -0.11
N ASP A 218 10.00 18.61 -1.04
CA ASP A 218 8.79 18.21 -1.77
C ASP A 218 9.22 17.44 -3.05
N PRO A 219 8.72 16.23 -3.32
CA PRO A 219 7.75 15.44 -2.56
C PRO A 219 8.34 14.75 -1.32
N ARG A 220 7.56 14.73 -0.22
CA ARG A 220 7.96 14.11 1.04
C ARG A 220 7.59 12.62 1.09
N ILE A 221 6.34 12.29 0.78
CA ILE A 221 5.82 10.92 0.76
C ILE A 221 5.39 10.50 -0.65
N TYR A 222 5.22 9.19 -0.87
CA TYR A 222 4.82 8.68 -2.18
C TYR A 222 3.53 9.31 -2.75
N PRO A 223 2.44 9.47 -1.98
CA PRO A 223 1.24 10.15 -2.48
C PRO A 223 1.47 11.59 -2.96
N ASP A 224 2.52 12.28 -2.50
CA ASP A 224 2.88 13.63 -2.98
C ASP A 224 3.52 13.60 -4.38
N THR A 225 4.03 12.45 -4.80
CA THR A 225 4.61 12.26 -6.15
C THR A 225 3.53 12.10 -7.23
N LEU A 226 2.29 11.83 -6.83
CA LEU A 226 1.15 11.69 -7.73
C LEU A 226 0.61 13.09 -8.04
N ASP A 227 0.62 13.47 -9.33
CA ASP A 227 0.09 14.78 -9.73
C ASP A 227 -1.43 14.80 -9.63
N MET A 228 -1.91 15.27 -8.47
CA MET A 228 -3.33 15.37 -8.15
C MET A 228 -3.80 16.84 -8.06
N LYS A 229 -3.09 17.78 -8.68
CA LYS A 229 -3.36 19.22 -8.55
C LYS A 229 -4.58 19.69 -9.36
N THR A 230 -4.89 19.00 -10.45
CA THR A 230 -6.07 19.28 -11.29
C THR A 230 -6.83 17.97 -11.57
N PRO A 231 -8.12 18.03 -11.93
CA PRO A 231 -8.88 16.82 -12.25
C PRO A 231 -8.29 16.09 -13.46
N GLU A 232 -7.75 16.81 -14.45
CA GLU A 232 -7.10 16.23 -15.63
C GLU A 232 -5.77 15.55 -15.29
N ALA A 233 -4.93 16.18 -14.48
CA ALA A 233 -3.67 15.59 -14.04
C ALA A 233 -3.92 14.28 -13.28
N SER A 234 -4.90 14.30 -12.38
CA SER A 234 -5.32 13.14 -11.58
C SER A 234 -5.88 12.02 -12.46
N ALA A 235 -6.80 12.33 -13.39
CA ALA A 235 -7.34 11.33 -14.31
C ALA A 235 -6.27 10.75 -15.23
N SER A 236 -5.36 11.58 -15.75
CA SER A 236 -4.21 11.13 -16.55
C SER A 236 -3.27 10.21 -15.76
N GLY A 237 -2.96 10.57 -14.51
CA GLY A 237 -2.19 9.73 -13.60
C GLY A 237 -2.86 8.39 -13.32
N PHE A 238 -4.17 8.39 -13.07
CA PHE A 238 -4.97 7.18 -12.88
C PHE A 238 -4.91 6.27 -14.10
N LEU A 239 -5.12 6.79 -15.32
CA LEU A 239 -5.04 6.01 -16.55
C LEU A 239 -3.66 5.39 -16.75
N LYS A 240 -2.59 6.15 -16.52
CA LYS A 240 -1.20 5.67 -16.62
C LYS A 240 -0.89 4.61 -15.57
N ALA A 241 -1.38 4.75 -14.34
CA ALA A 241 -1.22 3.76 -13.29
C ALA A 241 -1.96 2.46 -13.66
N TYR A 242 -3.23 2.56 -14.02
CA TYR A 242 -4.06 1.42 -14.39
C TYR A 242 -3.51 0.66 -15.61
N ALA A 243 -3.09 1.36 -16.67
CA ALA A 243 -2.51 0.76 -17.87
C ALA A 243 -1.17 0.05 -17.60
N ARG A 244 -0.40 0.49 -16.58
CA ARG A 244 0.83 -0.16 -16.12
C ARG A 244 0.59 -1.20 -15.02
N SER A 245 -0.67 -1.49 -14.72
CA SER A 245 -1.05 -2.41 -13.65
C SER A 245 -0.57 -1.98 -12.27
N ASP A 246 -0.27 -0.69 -12.04
CA ASP A 246 0.10 -0.15 -10.73
C ASP A 246 -1.18 0.18 -9.94
N TYR A 247 -1.87 -0.89 -9.51
CA TYR A 247 -3.15 -0.76 -8.83
C TYR A 247 -3.00 -0.20 -7.41
N PHE A 248 -1.82 -0.29 -6.82
CA PHE A 248 -1.45 0.45 -5.62
C PHE A 248 -1.59 1.97 -5.86
N ALA A 249 -1.00 2.51 -6.92
CA ALA A 249 -1.17 3.92 -7.29
C ALA A 249 -2.64 4.27 -7.59
N VAL A 250 -3.34 3.39 -8.33
CA VAL A 250 -4.78 3.55 -8.60
C VAL A 250 -5.56 3.73 -7.30
N GLN A 251 -5.33 2.88 -6.29
CA GLN A 251 -6.00 2.98 -4.99
C GLN A 251 -5.71 4.32 -4.31
N GLN A 252 -4.48 4.81 -4.35
CA GLN A 252 -4.09 6.09 -3.74
C GLN A 252 -4.77 7.30 -4.39
N MET A 253 -5.18 7.16 -5.65
CA MET A 253 -5.88 8.19 -6.43
C MET A 253 -7.41 8.14 -6.30
N LEU A 254 -7.95 7.20 -5.53
CA LEU A 254 -9.38 7.12 -5.22
C LEU A 254 -9.76 8.05 -4.06
N THR A 255 -10.98 8.59 -4.08
CA THR A 255 -11.53 9.31 -2.92
C THR A 255 -11.64 8.40 -1.70
N PRO A 256 -11.70 8.95 -0.47
CA PRO A 256 -11.86 8.15 0.74
C PRO A 256 -13.11 7.26 0.71
N ASP A 257 -14.24 7.78 0.23
CA ASP A 257 -15.48 7.01 0.09
C ASP A 257 -15.33 5.86 -0.91
N ALA A 258 -14.61 6.08 -2.02
CA ALA A 258 -14.32 5.04 -2.98
C ALA A 258 -13.35 3.99 -2.42
N GLN A 259 -12.30 4.39 -1.69
CA GLN A 259 -11.38 3.47 -0.99
C GLN A 259 -12.09 2.65 0.07
N HIS A 260 -13.01 3.27 0.82
CA HIS A 260 -13.84 2.59 1.81
C HIS A 260 -14.74 1.55 1.14
N SER A 261 -15.45 1.93 0.07
CA SER A 261 -16.28 1.01 -0.70
C SER A 261 -15.47 -0.15 -1.31
N VAL A 262 -14.25 0.09 -1.80
CA VAL A 262 -13.34 -1.01 -2.18
C VAL A 262 -13.12 -1.96 -1.00
N SER A 263 -12.74 -1.41 0.15
CA SER A 263 -12.41 -2.19 1.34
C SER A 263 -13.61 -3.00 1.83
N GLU A 264 -14.79 -2.39 1.89
CA GLU A 264 -16.04 -3.09 2.25
C GLU A 264 -16.36 -4.25 1.30
N ASN A 265 -16.17 -4.07 -0.01
CA ASN A 265 -16.43 -5.13 -0.97
C ASN A 265 -15.37 -6.25 -0.92
N LEU A 266 -14.09 -5.92 -0.74
CA LEU A 266 -13.02 -6.91 -0.62
C LEU A 266 -13.09 -7.69 0.70
N PHE A 267 -13.19 -6.99 1.83
CA PHE A 267 -13.23 -7.62 3.16
C PHE A 267 -14.61 -8.16 3.54
N GLY A 268 -15.68 -7.66 2.91
CA GLY A 268 -17.02 -8.24 3.00
C GLY A 268 -17.20 -9.51 2.18
N TYR A 269 -16.12 -10.06 1.60
CA TYR A 269 -16.14 -11.23 0.71
C TYR A 269 -17.10 -11.07 -0.47
N ARG A 270 -17.15 -9.86 -1.01
CA ARG A 270 -17.92 -9.50 -2.21
C ARG A 270 -17.04 -8.96 -3.34
N PRO A 271 -15.91 -9.60 -3.69
CA PRO A 271 -15.03 -9.10 -4.75
C PRO A 271 -15.72 -9.09 -6.12
N GLU A 272 -16.80 -9.88 -6.31
CA GLU A 272 -17.61 -9.89 -7.53
C GLU A 272 -18.25 -8.53 -7.82
N LYS A 273 -18.52 -7.71 -6.80
CA LYS A 273 -19.02 -6.34 -6.98
C LYS A 273 -18.01 -5.43 -7.68
N LEU A 274 -16.71 -5.65 -7.45
CA LEU A 274 -15.62 -4.91 -8.09
C LEU A 274 -15.17 -5.57 -9.39
N ILE A 275 -15.26 -6.90 -9.47
CA ILE A 275 -14.85 -7.75 -10.59
C ILE A 275 -16.06 -8.63 -10.99
N PRO A 276 -16.99 -8.12 -11.82
CA PRO A 276 -18.27 -8.78 -12.11
C PRO A 276 -18.17 -10.19 -12.69
N LYS A 277 -17.03 -10.51 -13.31
CA LYS A 277 -16.75 -11.81 -13.93
C LYS A 277 -16.12 -12.81 -12.98
N MET A 278 -15.79 -12.41 -11.75
CA MET A 278 -15.28 -13.30 -10.72
C MET A 278 -16.39 -14.26 -10.28
N LYS A 279 -16.05 -15.54 -10.12
CA LYS A 279 -16.99 -16.59 -9.70
C LYS A 279 -16.49 -17.25 -8.43
N ASP A 280 -17.43 -17.66 -7.58
CA ASP A 280 -17.21 -18.56 -6.44
C ASP A 280 -16.08 -18.13 -5.49
N ASN A 281 -15.79 -16.82 -5.43
CA ASN A 281 -14.64 -16.27 -4.70
C ASN A 281 -13.30 -16.94 -5.07
N GLU A 282 -13.14 -17.30 -6.34
CA GLU A 282 -11.88 -17.83 -6.87
C GLU A 282 -11.23 -16.81 -7.80
N LEU A 283 -9.97 -16.48 -7.53
CA LEU A 283 -9.19 -15.60 -8.39
C LEU A 283 -7.75 -16.12 -8.52
N PRO A 284 -7.48 -16.96 -9.54
CA PRO A 284 -6.17 -17.55 -9.74
C PRO A 284 -5.05 -16.49 -9.77
N GLY A 285 -4.04 -16.71 -8.93
CA GLY A 285 -2.86 -15.86 -8.83
C GLY A 285 -2.96 -14.72 -7.80
N SER A 286 -4.13 -14.48 -7.20
CA SER A 286 -4.23 -13.63 -6.00
C SER A 286 -3.89 -14.48 -4.78
N VAL A 287 -3.04 -13.95 -3.90
CA VAL A 287 -2.69 -14.67 -2.67
C VAL A 287 -3.88 -14.77 -1.72
N LEU A 288 -4.83 -13.82 -1.77
CA LEU A 288 -6.03 -13.81 -0.92
C LEU A 288 -6.96 -14.99 -1.17
N PHE A 289 -6.95 -15.54 -2.39
CA PHE A 289 -7.79 -16.67 -2.79
C PHE A 289 -6.99 -17.98 -2.92
N ASP A 290 -5.69 -17.95 -2.62
CA ASP A 290 -4.85 -19.14 -2.48
C ASP A 290 -4.85 -19.61 -1.02
N LYS A 291 -5.56 -20.71 -0.74
CA LYS A 291 -5.69 -21.29 0.61
C LYS A 291 -4.35 -21.71 1.24
N SER A 292 -3.29 -21.83 0.45
CA SER A 292 -1.95 -22.22 0.92
C SER A 292 -1.02 -21.03 1.15
N ALA A 293 -1.40 -19.84 0.69
CA ALA A 293 -0.57 -18.65 0.79
C ALA A 293 -0.68 -17.99 2.16
N ASP A 294 0.43 -17.42 2.63
CA ASP A 294 0.41 -16.48 3.75
C ASP A 294 -0.05 -15.11 3.24
N THR A 295 -1.29 -14.75 3.59
CA THR A 295 -1.96 -13.53 3.15
C THR A 295 -1.71 -12.33 4.07
N THR A 296 -1.00 -12.54 5.19
CA THR A 296 -0.94 -11.58 6.31
C THR A 296 -0.46 -10.20 5.88
N GLU A 297 0.53 -10.13 4.99
CA GLU A 297 1.05 -8.85 4.48
C GLU A 297 0.08 -8.13 3.54
N VAL A 298 -0.63 -8.87 2.71
CA VAL A 298 -1.57 -8.27 1.75
C VAL A 298 -2.81 -7.79 2.49
N MET A 299 -3.32 -8.56 3.45
CA MET A 299 -4.51 -8.22 4.22
C MET A 299 -4.32 -7.07 5.22
N SER A 300 -3.08 -6.79 5.65
CA SER A 300 -2.82 -5.67 6.58
C SER A 300 -2.80 -4.29 5.92
N ASP A 301 -2.81 -4.24 4.58
CA ASP A 301 -2.70 -3.02 3.80
C ASP A 301 -3.76 -3.00 2.69
N PRO A 302 -4.84 -2.20 2.83
CA PRO A 302 -5.91 -2.14 1.84
C PRO A 302 -5.43 -1.82 0.41
N ALA A 303 -4.35 -1.05 0.26
CA ALA A 303 -3.78 -0.74 -1.05
C ALA A 303 -3.08 -1.96 -1.66
N LEU A 304 -2.43 -2.80 -0.86
CA LEU A 304 -1.87 -4.08 -1.34
C LEU A 304 -2.97 -5.11 -1.62
N THR A 305 -4.02 -5.17 -0.78
CA THR A 305 -5.19 -6.02 -1.02
C THR A 305 -5.82 -5.70 -2.38
N PHE A 306 -6.12 -4.42 -2.63
CA PHE A 306 -6.68 -3.98 -3.89
C PHE A 306 -5.77 -4.30 -5.08
N ASP A 307 -4.46 -4.09 -4.90
CA ASP A 307 -3.47 -4.33 -5.93
C ASP A 307 -3.36 -5.81 -6.31
N ASP A 308 -3.27 -6.71 -5.33
CA ASP A 308 -3.23 -8.17 -5.53
C ASP A 308 -4.47 -8.66 -6.30
N VAL A 309 -5.65 -8.20 -5.90
CA VAL A 309 -6.93 -8.58 -6.51
C VAL A 309 -7.04 -8.10 -7.95
N LEU A 310 -6.80 -6.81 -8.22
CA LEU A 310 -6.91 -6.30 -9.58
C LEU A 310 -5.81 -6.85 -10.50
N PHE A 311 -4.59 -7.05 -9.98
CA PHE A 311 -3.52 -7.65 -10.77
C PHE A 311 -3.80 -9.11 -11.14
N ALA A 312 -4.37 -9.89 -10.22
CA ALA A 312 -4.85 -11.24 -10.53
C ALA A 312 -6.01 -11.23 -11.54
N ALA A 313 -6.99 -10.34 -11.36
CA ALA A 313 -8.09 -10.16 -12.31
C ALA A 313 -7.64 -9.76 -13.71
N GLN A 314 -6.59 -8.93 -13.81
CA GLN A 314 -5.97 -8.58 -15.08
C GLN A 314 -5.37 -9.80 -15.77
N ARG A 315 -4.59 -10.61 -15.05
CA ARG A 315 -3.97 -11.83 -15.60
C ARG A 315 -5.02 -12.86 -16.02
N ALA A 316 -6.13 -12.93 -15.31
CA ALA A 316 -7.28 -13.75 -15.68
C ALA A 316 -8.16 -13.12 -16.79
N ASN A 317 -7.85 -11.90 -17.25
CA ASN A 317 -8.62 -11.15 -18.25
C ASN A 317 -10.10 -10.95 -17.87
N ILE A 318 -10.35 -10.71 -16.57
CA ILE A 318 -11.70 -10.53 -16.02
C ILE A 318 -11.91 -9.16 -15.38
N LEU A 319 -10.99 -8.21 -15.56
CA LEU A 319 -11.19 -6.83 -15.12
C LEU A 319 -12.53 -6.26 -15.61
N PRO A 320 -13.16 -5.35 -14.83
CA PRO A 320 -14.41 -4.70 -15.21
C PRO A 320 -14.25 -3.87 -16.50
N PHE A 321 -13.07 -3.26 -16.67
CA PHE A 321 -12.68 -2.57 -17.88
C PHE A 321 -11.18 -2.71 -18.13
N THR A 322 -10.74 -2.51 -19.37
CA THR A 322 -9.33 -2.45 -19.75
C THR A 322 -8.99 -1.09 -20.32
N ILE A 323 -7.78 -0.61 -20.04
CA ILE A 323 -7.26 0.67 -20.51
C ILE A 323 -5.98 0.36 -21.28
N GLY A 324 -5.96 0.63 -22.58
CA GLY A 324 -4.75 0.49 -23.39
C GLY A 324 -3.94 1.78 -23.44
N ALA A 325 -2.83 1.73 -24.16
CA ALA A 325 -1.87 2.83 -24.24
C ALA A 325 -2.41 4.06 -24.97
N GLY A 326 -3.46 3.90 -25.80
CA GLY A 326 -4.12 4.98 -26.52
C GLY A 326 -5.18 5.73 -25.71
N ALA A 327 -5.41 5.39 -24.44
CA ALA A 327 -6.41 6.05 -23.62
C ALA A 327 -6.09 7.53 -23.43
N ARG A 328 -7.13 8.37 -23.60
CA ARG A 328 -7.00 9.84 -23.55
C ARG A 328 -8.22 10.49 -22.91
N LEU A 329 -7.97 11.62 -22.28
CA LEU A 329 -9.04 12.47 -21.75
C LEU A 329 -9.79 13.14 -22.90
N GLY A 330 -11.11 13.20 -22.76
CA GLY A 330 -12.04 13.89 -23.63
C GLY A 330 -12.50 15.21 -23.00
N LYS A 331 -13.81 15.47 -23.07
CA LYS A 331 -14.39 16.66 -22.46
C LYS A 331 -14.26 16.62 -20.94
N VAL A 332 -13.92 17.77 -20.35
CA VAL A 332 -13.91 18.00 -18.90
C VAL A 332 -15.01 19.01 -18.58
N ASP A 333 -15.93 18.63 -17.70
CA ASP A 333 -16.91 19.53 -17.11
C ASP A 333 -16.61 19.68 -15.61
N LYS A 334 -16.11 20.84 -15.21
CA LYS A 334 -15.67 21.13 -13.85
C LYS A 334 -16.65 22.09 -13.19
N GLN A 335 -17.18 21.70 -12.02
CA GLN A 335 -18.13 22.48 -11.23
C GLN A 335 -17.68 22.50 -9.77
N ASP A 336 -17.12 23.63 -9.32
CA ASP A 336 -16.61 23.81 -7.96
C ASP A 336 -15.63 22.69 -7.53
N LYS A 337 -16.04 21.87 -6.56
CA LYS A 337 -15.28 20.74 -6.00
C LYS A 337 -15.54 19.40 -6.70
N GLN A 338 -16.25 19.41 -7.82
CA GLN A 338 -16.56 18.22 -8.61
C GLN A 338 -16.11 18.42 -10.05
N ALA A 339 -15.75 17.33 -10.73
CA ALA A 339 -15.53 17.33 -12.16
C ALA A 339 -15.97 16.01 -12.79
N THR A 340 -16.53 16.08 -13.99
CA THR A 340 -16.82 14.92 -14.83
C THR A 340 -15.88 14.94 -16.02
N ILE A 341 -15.18 13.83 -16.25
CA ILE A 341 -14.25 13.69 -17.37
C ILE A 341 -14.66 12.52 -18.24
N GLU A 342 -14.91 12.78 -19.51
CA GLU A 342 -15.03 11.72 -20.51
C GLU A 342 -13.64 11.14 -20.80
N VAL A 343 -13.54 9.82 -20.88
CA VAL A 343 -12.30 9.14 -21.22
C VAL A 343 -12.56 8.21 -22.38
N VAL A 344 -11.80 8.38 -23.44
CA VAL A 344 -11.82 7.47 -24.59
C VAL A 344 -10.71 6.45 -24.39
N THR A 345 -11.04 5.17 -24.46
CA THR A 345 -10.07 4.08 -24.35
C THR A 345 -10.04 3.27 -25.65
N ASP A 346 -8.87 2.69 -25.94
CA ASP A 346 -8.66 1.62 -26.92
C ASP A 346 -8.90 0.22 -26.33
N GLY A 347 -9.30 0.15 -25.05
CA GLY A 347 -9.69 -1.07 -24.36
C GLY A 347 -11.20 -1.32 -24.40
N LYS A 348 -11.70 -2.07 -23.42
CA LYS A 348 -13.13 -2.37 -23.29
C LYS A 348 -13.61 -1.91 -21.92
N PRO A 349 -14.65 -1.06 -21.85
CA PRO A 349 -15.37 -0.42 -22.95
C PRO A 349 -14.57 0.74 -23.58
N ALA A 350 -14.96 1.15 -24.79
CA ALA A 350 -14.30 2.22 -25.55
C ALA A 350 -14.46 3.62 -24.94
N ALA A 351 -15.42 3.80 -24.02
CA ALA A 351 -15.67 5.04 -23.33
C ALA A 351 -15.92 4.79 -21.83
N LEU A 352 -15.29 5.61 -21.00
CA LEU A 352 -15.49 5.68 -19.56
C LEU A 352 -15.86 7.12 -19.19
N THR A 353 -16.49 7.29 -18.03
CA THR A 353 -16.70 8.59 -17.40
C THR A 353 -16.12 8.57 -16.00
N PHE A 354 -15.23 9.51 -15.70
CA PHE A 354 -14.66 9.68 -14.37
C PHE A 354 -15.40 10.80 -13.65
N GLN A 355 -15.98 10.49 -12.49
CA GLN A 355 -16.41 11.49 -11.53
C GLN A 355 -15.27 11.74 -10.56
N MET A 356 -14.90 13.00 -10.41
CA MET A 356 -13.74 13.47 -9.66
C MET A 356 -14.21 14.39 -8.54
N ALA A 357 -13.59 14.28 -7.36
CA ALA A 357 -13.83 15.18 -6.24
C ALA A 357 -12.54 15.89 -5.81
N LEU A 358 -12.65 17.16 -5.47
CA LEU A 358 -11.60 17.94 -4.81
C LEU A 358 -11.70 17.76 -3.30
N LEU A 359 -10.68 17.13 -2.72
CA LEU A 359 -10.59 16.93 -1.28
C LEU A 359 -10.13 18.21 -0.57
N PRO A 360 -10.38 18.34 0.76
CA PRO A 360 -9.88 19.47 1.55
C PRO A 360 -8.35 19.64 1.54
N SER A 361 -7.61 18.56 1.26
CA SER A 361 -6.16 18.57 1.04
C SER A 361 -5.74 19.31 -0.25
N GLY A 362 -6.68 19.71 -1.09
CA GLY A 362 -6.43 20.34 -2.39
C GLY A 362 -6.15 19.33 -3.51
N ARG A 363 -6.25 18.03 -3.22
CA ARG A 363 -6.04 16.95 -4.19
C ARG A 363 -7.35 16.58 -4.88
N TRP A 364 -7.30 16.49 -6.21
CA TRP A 364 -8.35 15.89 -7.01
C TRP A 364 -8.19 14.37 -7.03
N LYS A 365 -9.27 13.64 -6.77
CA LYS A 365 -9.28 12.17 -6.76
C LYS A 365 -10.49 11.61 -7.51
N VAL A 366 -10.35 10.38 -7.99
CA VAL A 366 -11.41 9.65 -8.68
C VAL A 366 -12.40 9.12 -7.63
N ASP A 367 -13.64 9.60 -7.68
CA ASP A 367 -14.73 9.07 -6.85
C ASP A 367 -15.40 7.86 -7.50
N GLN A 368 -15.61 7.97 -8.81
CA GLN A 368 -16.33 6.95 -9.56
C GLN A 368 -15.84 6.84 -10.99
N VAL A 369 -15.82 5.62 -11.51
CA VAL A 369 -15.61 5.27 -12.92
C VAL A 369 -16.86 4.55 -13.42
N THR A 370 -17.51 5.11 -14.43
CA THR A 370 -18.73 4.53 -15.03
C THR A 370 -18.55 4.28 -16.52
N TRP A 371 -19.40 3.41 -17.06
CA TRP A 371 -19.49 3.11 -18.49
C TRP A 371 -20.89 2.62 -18.87
N ALA A 372 -21.15 2.44 -20.15
CA ALA A 372 -22.42 1.88 -20.63
C ALA A 372 -22.65 0.48 -20.04
N GLY A 373 -23.60 0.35 -19.11
CA GLY A 373 -23.93 -0.89 -18.41
C GLY A 373 -23.33 -1.02 -16.99
N SER A 374 -22.54 -0.05 -16.53
CA SER A 374 -22.06 -0.04 -15.14
C SER A 374 -23.17 0.34 -14.15
N ALA A 375 -23.01 -0.05 -12.89
CA ALA A 375 -23.82 0.45 -11.78
C ALA A 375 -23.33 1.86 -11.42
N THR A 376 -24.23 2.85 -11.47
CA THR A 376 -23.90 4.28 -11.26
C THR A 376 -23.98 4.71 -9.79
N ASP A 377 -24.38 3.82 -8.90
CA ASP A 377 -24.48 4.01 -7.46
C ASP A 377 -23.33 3.32 -6.68
N MET A 378 -22.44 2.61 -7.38
CA MET A 378 -21.31 1.90 -6.79
C MET A 378 -19.99 2.66 -6.94
N ARG A 379 -19.12 2.57 -5.92
CA ARG A 379 -17.78 3.16 -5.92
C ARG A 379 -16.69 2.10 -5.73
N PRO A 380 -15.47 2.28 -6.29
CA PRO A 380 -15.14 3.25 -7.34
C PRO A 380 -15.82 2.88 -8.66
N TRP A 381 -16.33 1.65 -8.78
CA TRP A 381 -17.13 1.17 -9.90
C TRP A 381 -17.94 -0.06 -9.48
N GLY A 382 -18.85 -0.49 -10.35
CA GLY A 382 -19.55 -1.77 -10.27
C GLY A 382 -20.24 -2.09 -11.60
N ALA A 383 -20.60 -3.35 -11.83
CA ALA A 383 -21.50 -3.70 -12.92
C ALA A 383 -22.92 -3.86 -12.40
N LYS A 384 -23.90 -3.60 -13.28
CA LYS A 384 -25.27 -4.03 -13.03
C LYS A 384 -25.33 -5.57 -13.10
N GLU A 385 -26.02 -6.17 -12.14
CA GLU A 385 -26.34 -7.61 -12.13
C GLU A 385 -27.18 -8.03 -13.35
#